data_AF-A0A6B0HPS9-F1
#
_entry.id   AF-A0A6B0HPS9-F1
#
_cell.length_a   1.000
_cell.length_b   1.000
_cell.length_c   1.000
_cell.angle_alpha   90.00
_cell.angle_beta   90.00
_cell.angle_gamma   90.00
#
_symmetry.space_group_name_H-M   'P 1'
#
loop_
_entity.id
_entity.type
_entity.pdbx_description
1 polymer ?
#
loop_
_entity_poly.entity_id
_entity_poly.type
_entity_poly.pdbx_seq_one_letter_code
_entity_poly.pdbx_strand_id
1 'polypeptide(L)'
;MQRRALHAAIAVAVGIAHAALVVGVALRLGYDTGPTLAAPLESAVRYGGLIALGAVPIWLALEDRLVVPLLVVGLLAGLALYWELTPPAPTFQDVAEIEPAIDEPTGHTVVSDGLYLTRYTSAWYAWLAGVVLAGFWEHVVRARTAWLPDPRRDLPIPSDRRGAAALAVAAGVVHVLASLGIASQWGMTGPSGVYVWGAVGGVVVLAVPVYLLLRYDLVLPMAAAVVLFVNSVHSQQYVGGPGDPHVLYVGAWFVFLGITLFVSTLEYGVGRLWTRRSGGSSATT
;
A
#
# COMPACT_ATOMS: atom_id res chain seq x y z
N MET A 1 0.56 -7.49 30.74
CA MET A 1 -0.70 -7.28 29.98
C MET A 1 -1.07 -5.79 29.86
N GLN A 2 -0.96 -4.99 30.93
CA GLN A 2 -1.29 -3.55 30.91
C GLN A 2 -0.59 -2.72 29.80
N ARG A 3 0.70 -2.96 29.54
CA ARG A 3 1.45 -2.23 28.51
C ARG A 3 0.92 -2.44 27.08
N ARG A 4 0.57 -3.69 26.73
CA ARG A 4 0.00 -4.01 25.41
C ARG A 4 -1.39 -3.40 25.25
N ALA A 5 -2.22 -3.47 26.29
CA ALA A 5 -3.53 -2.82 26.28
C ALA A 5 -3.40 -1.29 26.10
N LEU A 6 -2.44 -0.67 26.78
CA LEU A 6 -2.15 0.75 26.61
C LEU A 6 -1.70 1.09 25.18
N HIS A 7 -0.75 0.35 24.61
CA HIS A 7 -0.33 0.58 23.22
C HIS A 7 -1.48 0.38 22.23
N ALA A 8 -2.39 -0.55 22.50
CA ALA A 8 -3.55 -0.81 21.64
C ALA A 8 -4.54 0.36 21.72
N ALA A 9 -4.80 0.84 22.94
CA ALA A 9 -5.63 2.02 23.15
C ALA A 9 -5.05 3.26 22.47
N ILE A 10 -3.73 3.49 22.57
CA ILE A 10 -3.05 4.59 21.86
C ILE A 10 -3.19 4.43 20.35
N ALA A 11 -2.90 3.24 19.81
CA ALA A 11 -2.99 2.97 18.38
C ALA A 11 -4.41 3.22 17.85
N VAL A 12 -5.44 2.71 18.55
CA VAL A 12 -6.84 2.93 18.19
C VAL A 12 -7.22 4.41 18.29
N ALA A 13 -6.81 5.11 19.35
CA ALA A 13 -7.08 6.53 19.50
C ALA A 13 -6.46 7.36 18.36
N VAL A 14 -5.21 7.06 17.97
CA VAL A 14 -4.57 7.71 16.82
C VAL A 14 -5.26 7.33 15.51
N GLY A 15 -5.69 6.07 15.34
CA GLY A 15 -6.48 5.65 14.19
C GLY A 15 -7.81 6.39 14.06
N ILE A 16 -8.51 6.59 15.17
CA ILE A 16 -9.74 7.40 15.24
C ILE A 16 -9.43 8.85 14.88
N ALA A 17 -8.37 9.43 15.43
CA ALA A 17 -7.96 10.81 15.12
C ALA A 17 -7.61 10.97 13.63
N HIS A 18 -6.89 10.01 13.05
CA HIS A 18 -6.57 9.95 11.62
C HIS A 18 -7.85 9.93 10.77
N ALA A 19 -8.79 9.00 11.06
CA ALA A 19 -10.04 8.88 10.34
C ALA A 19 -10.90 10.16 10.47
N ALA A 20 -11.01 10.71 11.68
CA ALA A 20 -11.76 11.93 11.95
C ALA A 20 -11.15 13.14 11.22
N LEU A 21 -9.82 13.23 11.12
CA LEU A 21 -9.15 14.30 10.40
C LEU A 21 -9.46 14.23 8.90
N VAL A 22 -9.22 13.09 8.25
CA VAL A 22 -9.41 12.98 6.79
C VAL A 22 -10.88 13.11 6.39
N VAL A 23 -11.80 12.52 7.16
CA VAL A 23 -13.24 12.64 6.92
C VAL A 23 -13.74 14.04 7.27
N GLY A 24 -13.27 14.62 8.36
CA GLY A 24 -13.68 15.96 8.79
C GLY A 24 -13.25 17.05 7.82
N VAL A 25 -12.03 16.96 7.27
CA VAL A 25 -11.59 17.86 6.20
C VAL A 25 -12.43 17.64 4.94
N ALA A 26 -12.69 16.39 4.55
CA ALA A 26 -13.51 16.11 3.38
C ALA A 26 -14.94 16.68 3.50
N LEU A 27 -15.59 16.48 4.65
CA LEU A 27 -16.91 17.04 4.94
C LEU A 27 -16.90 18.58 4.95
N ARG A 28 -15.85 19.20 5.50
CA ARG A 28 -15.69 20.66 5.50
C ARG A 28 -15.60 21.23 4.08
N LEU A 29 -15.03 20.46 3.15
CA LEU A 29 -14.90 20.84 1.74
C LEU A 29 -16.14 20.52 0.91
N GLY A 30 -17.20 19.97 1.53
CA GLY A 30 -18.46 19.68 0.87
C GLY A 30 -18.54 18.31 0.20
N TYR A 31 -17.56 17.42 0.43
CA TYR A 31 -17.64 16.06 -0.10
C TYR A 31 -18.72 15.23 0.62
N ASP A 32 -19.42 14.42 -0.17
CA ASP A 32 -20.43 13.50 0.31
C ASP A 32 -19.80 12.19 0.84
N THR A 33 -18.98 12.33 1.88
CA THR A 33 -18.23 11.23 2.53
C THR A 33 -18.72 10.98 3.95
N GLY A 34 -19.96 11.36 4.28
CA GLY A 34 -20.56 11.15 5.59
C GLY A 34 -21.00 9.69 5.83
N PRO A 35 -21.09 9.25 7.11
CA PRO A 35 -21.43 7.86 7.44
C PRO A 35 -22.88 7.47 7.18
N THR A 36 -23.76 8.45 6.97
CA THR A 36 -25.21 8.26 6.79
C THR A 36 -25.62 8.03 5.34
N LEU A 37 -24.68 8.13 4.40
CA LEU A 37 -24.96 8.11 2.95
C LEU A 37 -24.89 6.70 2.35
N ALA A 38 -24.19 5.80 3.03
CA ALA A 38 -23.99 4.42 2.60
C ALA A 38 -24.70 3.44 3.53
N ALA A 39 -24.86 2.20 3.07
CA ALA A 39 -25.40 1.12 3.89
C ALA A 39 -24.56 0.96 5.19
N PRO A 40 -25.15 0.62 6.35
CA PRO A 40 -24.43 0.57 7.62
C PRO A 40 -23.16 -0.29 7.59
N LEU A 41 -23.21 -1.43 6.89
CA LEU A 41 -22.07 -2.31 6.72
C LEU A 41 -20.94 -1.67 5.91
N GLU A 42 -21.28 -0.98 4.82
CA GLU A 42 -20.31 -0.28 3.97
C GLU A 42 -19.63 0.86 4.74
N SER A 43 -20.41 1.64 5.48
CA SER A 43 -19.88 2.66 6.39
C SER A 43 -18.95 2.04 7.43
N ALA A 44 -19.38 0.96 8.11
CA ALA A 44 -18.54 0.29 9.11
C ALA A 44 -17.21 -0.21 8.54
N VAL A 45 -17.23 -0.80 7.34
CA VAL A 45 -16.03 -1.26 6.64
C VAL A 45 -15.12 -0.08 6.28
N ARG A 46 -15.68 1.00 5.73
CA ARG A 46 -14.91 2.18 5.31
C ARG A 46 -14.22 2.86 6.49
N TYR A 47 -14.97 3.23 7.53
CA TYR A 47 -14.40 3.94 8.68
C TYR A 47 -13.55 3.02 9.55
N GLY A 48 -13.97 1.75 9.73
CA GLY A 48 -13.14 0.75 10.41
C GLY A 48 -11.80 0.56 9.70
N GLY A 49 -11.82 0.54 8.37
CA GLY A 49 -10.64 0.49 7.52
C GLY A 49 -9.72 1.70 7.65
N LEU A 50 -10.28 2.92 7.68
CA LEU A 50 -9.52 4.16 7.92
C LEU A 50 -8.91 4.22 9.32
N ILE A 51 -9.65 3.76 10.33
CA ILE A 51 -9.13 3.63 11.69
C ILE A 51 -7.99 2.63 11.71
N ALA A 52 -8.14 1.47 11.07
CA ALA A 52 -7.09 0.46 10.97
C ALA A 52 -5.84 1.01 10.24
N LEU A 53 -6.04 1.76 9.16
CA LEU A 53 -4.93 2.39 8.41
C LEU A 53 -4.10 3.34 9.27
N GLY A 54 -4.72 4.10 10.18
CA GLY A 54 -3.99 4.93 11.14
C GLY A 54 -3.45 4.15 12.36
N ALA A 55 -4.19 3.14 12.83
CA ALA A 55 -3.87 2.42 14.06
C ALA A 55 -2.77 1.38 13.88
N VAL A 56 -2.80 0.58 12.81
CA VAL A 56 -1.83 -0.49 12.55
C VAL A 56 -0.38 0.00 12.53
N PRO A 57 0.01 1.06 11.79
CA PRO A 57 1.39 1.54 11.80
C PRO A 57 1.83 2.03 13.18
N ILE A 58 0.93 2.65 13.96
CA ILE A 58 1.23 3.09 15.34
C ILE A 58 1.44 1.89 16.26
N TRP A 59 0.57 0.89 16.16
CA TRP A 59 0.73 -0.36 16.90
C TRP A 59 2.07 -1.03 16.58
N LEU A 60 2.42 -1.14 15.30
CA LEU A 60 3.71 -1.71 14.86
C LEU A 60 4.91 -0.88 15.35
N ALA A 61 4.80 0.45 15.35
CA ALA A 61 5.85 1.32 15.91
C ALA A 61 6.02 1.14 17.42
N LEU A 62 4.91 1.04 18.17
CA LEU A 62 4.94 0.89 19.62
C LEU A 62 5.37 -0.52 20.06
N GLU A 63 4.85 -1.54 19.40
CA GLU A 63 5.07 -2.92 19.78
C GLU A 63 6.32 -3.51 19.17
N ASP A 64 6.62 -3.22 17.91
CA ASP A 64 7.69 -3.84 17.13
C ASP A 64 8.82 -2.86 16.76
N ARG A 65 8.68 -1.56 17.08
CA ARG A 65 9.64 -0.49 16.72
C ARG A 65 9.83 -0.31 15.21
N LEU A 66 8.81 -0.67 14.43
CA LEU A 66 8.80 -0.50 12.99
C LEU A 66 8.46 0.95 12.64
N VAL A 67 9.32 1.60 11.88
CA VAL A 67 9.19 3.04 11.54
C VAL A 67 8.66 3.22 10.12
N VAL A 68 8.99 2.30 9.21
CA VAL A 68 8.63 2.40 7.80
C VAL A 68 7.10 2.43 7.59
N PRO A 69 6.29 1.58 8.24
CA PRO A 69 4.82 1.66 8.16
C PRO A 69 4.27 3.04 8.52
N LEU A 70 4.82 3.66 9.56
CA LEU A 70 4.41 4.97 10.03
C LEU A 70 4.76 6.08 9.04
N LEU A 71 5.97 6.03 8.47
CA LEU A 71 6.40 6.97 7.44
C LEU A 71 5.53 6.86 6.19
N VAL A 72 5.21 5.64 5.74
CA VAL A 72 4.35 5.42 4.57
C VAL A 72 2.97 6.05 4.78
N VAL A 73 2.28 5.76 5.89
CA VAL A 73 0.95 6.36 6.14
C VAL A 73 1.05 7.87 6.33
N GLY A 74 2.04 8.35 7.08
CA GLY A 74 2.22 9.78 7.32
C GLY A 74 2.45 10.57 6.03
N LEU A 75 3.28 10.04 5.13
CA LEU A 75 3.53 10.66 3.83
C LEU A 75 2.28 10.63 2.94
N LEU A 76 1.59 9.50 2.84
CA LEU A 76 0.40 9.36 1.98
C LEU A 76 -0.75 10.27 2.46
N ALA A 77 -1.05 10.23 3.76
CA ALA A 77 -2.09 11.09 4.35
C ALA A 77 -1.70 12.57 4.27
N GLY A 78 -0.44 12.89 4.56
CA GLY A 78 0.08 14.26 4.49
C GLY A 78 0.05 14.83 3.09
N LEU A 79 0.39 14.04 2.07
CA LEU A 79 0.34 14.45 0.67
C LEU A 79 -1.09 14.65 0.18
N ALA A 80 -2.00 13.74 0.53
CA ALA A 80 -3.42 13.87 0.20
C ALA A 80 -4.03 15.13 0.85
N LEU A 81 -3.73 15.38 2.13
CA LEU A 81 -4.15 16.60 2.82
C LEU A 81 -3.53 17.85 2.22
N TYR A 82 -2.24 17.81 1.88
CA TYR A 82 -1.54 18.93 1.27
C TYR A 82 -2.21 19.32 -0.04
N TRP A 83 -2.38 18.38 -0.96
CA TRP A 83 -2.99 18.65 -2.26
C TRP A 83 -4.45 19.07 -2.17
N GLU A 84 -5.20 18.54 -1.20
CA GLU A 84 -6.59 18.94 -0.98
C GLU A 84 -6.72 20.37 -0.43
N LEU A 85 -5.77 20.79 0.40
CA LEU A 85 -5.81 22.09 1.07
C LEU A 85 -5.07 23.20 0.31
N THR A 86 -4.28 22.85 -0.70
CA THR A 86 -3.64 23.81 -1.60
C THR A 86 -4.56 24.18 -2.77
N PRO A 87 -4.73 25.48 -3.07
CA PRO A 87 -5.56 25.91 -4.20
C PRO A 87 -5.16 25.30 -5.56
N PRO A 88 -6.09 25.18 -6.53
CA PRO A 88 -7.51 25.57 -6.45
C PRO A 88 -8.34 24.70 -5.50
N ALA A 89 -9.38 25.29 -4.91
CA ALA A 89 -10.33 24.56 -4.05
C ALA A 89 -11.27 23.70 -4.90
N PRO A 90 -11.84 22.60 -4.36
CA PRO A 90 -12.76 21.77 -5.11
C PRO A 90 -13.98 22.56 -5.55
N THR A 91 -14.33 22.39 -6.82
CA THR A 91 -15.49 23.01 -7.45
C THR A 91 -16.50 21.93 -7.80
N PHE A 92 -17.76 22.16 -7.42
CA PHE A 92 -18.85 21.21 -7.57
C PHE A 92 -19.79 21.75 -8.63
N GLN A 93 -19.89 21.08 -9.77
CA GLN A 93 -20.69 21.48 -10.92
C GLN A 93 -21.62 20.34 -11.33
N ASP A 94 -22.86 20.65 -11.72
CA ASP A 94 -23.72 19.63 -12.33
C ASP A 94 -23.15 19.20 -13.69
N VAL A 95 -23.33 17.94 -14.10
CA VAL A 95 -22.93 17.48 -15.44
C VAL A 95 -23.52 18.37 -16.54
N ALA A 96 -24.75 18.87 -16.37
CA ALA A 96 -25.38 19.78 -17.33
C ALA A 96 -24.64 21.13 -17.49
N GLU A 97 -23.88 21.56 -16.47
CA GLU A 97 -23.07 22.78 -16.55
C GLU A 97 -21.78 22.58 -17.38
N ILE A 98 -21.36 21.33 -17.56
CA ILE A 98 -20.13 20.95 -18.24
C ILE A 98 -20.40 20.44 -19.66
N GLU A 99 -21.52 19.72 -19.86
CA GLU A 99 -21.89 19.09 -21.12
C GLU A 99 -22.93 19.92 -21.87
N PRO A 100 -22.56 20.64 -22.95
CA PRO A 100 -23.46 21.57 -23.65
C PRO A 100 -24.68 20.92 -24.32
N ALA A 101 -24.75 19.58 -24.34
CA ALA A 101 -25.83 18.81 -24.95
C ALA A 101 -26.97 18.49 -23.96
N ILE A 102 -26.86 18.90 -22.69
CA ILE A 102 -27.84 18.60 -21.64
C ILE A 102 -28.43 19.92 -21.12
N ASP A 103 -29.71 20.15 -21.43
CA ASP A 103 -30.38 21.42 -21.12
C ASP A 103 -30.99 21.47 -19.70
N GLU A 104 -31.09 20.34 -19.00
CA GLU A 104 -31.71 20.22 -17.67
C GLU A 104 -30.71 19.71 -16.63
N PRO A 105 -30.78 20.18 -15.36
CA PRO A 105 -29.95 19.67 -14.27
C PRO A 105 -30.06 18.15 -14.16
N THR A 106 -28.92 17.46 -14.22
CA THR A 106 -28.89 16.00 -14.16
C THR A 106 -29.03 15.47 -12.74
N GLY A 107 -28.72 16.31 -11.73
CA GLY A 107 -28.59 15.87 -10.35
C GLY A 107 -27.31 15.08 -10.09
N HIS A 108 -26.41 15.00 -11.07
CA HIS A 108 -25.09 14.38 -10.94
C HIS A 108 -24.03 15.48 -10.86
N THR A 109 -23.31 15.52 -9.75
CA THR A 109 -22.25 16.51 -9.53
C THR A 109 -20.89 15.94 -9.94
N VAL A 110 -20.17 16.68 -10.78
CA VAL A 110 -18.76 16.48 -11.07
C VAL A 110 -17.97 17.40 -10.15
N VAL A 111 -16.91 16.84 -9.55
CA VAL A 111 -15.94 17.64 -8.81
C VAL A 111 -14.74 17.93 -9.69
N SER A 112 -14.52 19.20 -10.00
CA SER A 112 -13.28 19.70 -10.60
C SER A 112 -12.31 20.18 -9.51
N ASP A 113 -11.02 20.09 -9.78
CA ASP A 113 -9.95 20.64 -8.91
C ASP A 113 -9.91 20.08 -7.47
N GLY A 114 -10.00 18.76 -7.30
CA GLY A 114 -9.95 18.11 -5.97
C GLY A 114 -9.99 16.58 -6.00
N LEU A 115 -10.58 15.98 -4.94
CA LEU A 115 -10.80 14.54 -4.68
C LEU A 115 -9.63 13.78 -4.04
N TYR A 116 -8.56 14.45 -3.62
CA TYR A 116 -7.39 13.77 -3.07
C TYR A 116 -7.73 12.98 -1.80
N LEU A 117 -8.50 13.57 -0.88
CA LEU A 117 -8.96 12.88 0.32
C LEU A 117 -9.99 11.78 0.02
N THR A 118 -10.89 12.02 -0.94
CA THR A 118 -11.88 11.02 -1.34
C THR A 118 -11.21 9.78 -1.94
N ARG A 119 -10.17 9.97 -2.77
CA ARG A 119 -9.33 8.93 -3.37
C ARG A 119 -8.44 8.23 -2.34
N TYR A 120 -7.84 8.99 -1.41
CA TYR A 120 -7.10 8.41 -0.29
C TYR A 120 -8.01 7.50 0.56
N THR A 121 -9.20 7.98 0.89
CA THR A 121 -10.13 7.24 1.76
C THR A 121 -10.80 6.07 1.07
N SER A 122 -11.05 6.12 -0.24
CA SER A 122 -11.63 5.00 -1.00
C SER A 122 -10.64 3.85 -1.19
N ALA A 123 -9.34 4.13 -1.21
CA ALA A 123 -8.26 3.14 -1.37
C ALA A 123 -7.64 2.66 -0.05
N TRP A 124 -8.31 2.87 1.10
CA TRP A 124 -7.78 2.57 2.43
C TRP A 124 -7.22 1.14 2.57
N TYR A 125 -7.86 0.15 1.96
CA TYR A 125 -7.50 -1.26 2.06
C TYR A 125 -6.19 -1.55 1.33
N ALA A 126 -5.94 -0.88 0.21
CA ALA A 126 -4.71 -1.03 -0.54
C ALA A 126 -3.55 -0.31 0.15
N TRP A 127 -3.80 0.86 0.73
CA TRP A 127 -2.82 1.50 1.60
C TRP A 127 -2.49 0.63 2.80
N LEU A 128 -3.48 0.04 3.46
CA LEU A 128 -3.27 -0.85 4.59
C LEU A 128 -2.46 -2.10 4.19
N ALA A 129 -2.75 -2.68 3.03
CA ALA A 129 -1.95 -3.78 2.49
C ALA A 129 -0.47 -3.36 2.30
N GLY A 130 -0.23 -2.20 1.70
CA GLY A 130 1.13 -1.66 1.50
C GLY A 130 1.87 -1.43 2.83
N VAL A 131 1.18 -0.91 3.83
CA VAL A 131 1.70 -0.67 5.19
C VAL A 131 2.07 -1.96 5.89
N VAL A 132 1.22 -2.99 5.80
CA VAL A 132 1.50 -4.32 6.37
C VAL A 132 2.69 -4.97 5.67
N LEU A 133 2.78 -4.86 4.34
CA LEU A 133 3.90 -5.39 3.56
C LEU A 133 5.22 -4.68 3.88
N ALA A 134 5.19 -3.35 4.01
CA ALA A 134 6.35 -2.56 4.43
C ALA A 134 6.80 -2.92 5.85
N GLY A 135 5.85 -3.14 6.77
CA GLY A 135 6.14 -3.57 8.13
C GLY A 135 6.73 -4.98 8.18
N PHE A 136 6.18 -5.91 7.40
CA PHE A 136 6.73 -7.25 7.25
C PHE A 136 8.17 -7.22 6.72
N TRP A 137 8.42 -6.43 5.68
CA TRP A 137 9.76 -6.22 5.14
C TRP A 137 10.73 -5.68 6.19
N GLU A 138 10.39 -4.56 6.85
CA GLU A 138 11.24 -3.97 7.88
C GLU A 138 11.51 -4.95 9.03
N HIS A 139 10.49 -5.70 9.45
CA HIS A 139 10.61 -6.70 10.50
C HIS A 139 11.63 -7.78 10.15
N VAL A 140 11.50 -8.41 8.97
CA VAL A 140 12.41 -9.47 8.53
C VAL A 140 13.84 -8.95 8.36
N VAL A 141 14.01 -7.74 7.80
CA VAL A 141 15.33 -7.11 7.65
C VAL A 141 16.00 -6.90 9.00
N ARG A 142 15.29 -6.29 9.96
CA ARG A 142 15.84 -6.04 11.29
C ARG A 142 16.14 -7.33 12.03
N ALA A 143 15.26 -8.33 11.98
CA ALA A 143 15.46 -9.62 12.63
C ALA A 143 16.70 -10.39 12.11
N ARG A 144 17.19 -10.06 10.91
CA ARG A 144 18.30 -10.77 10.27
C ARG A 144 19.57 -9.94 10.17
N THR A 145 19.56 -8.66 10.57
CA THR A 145 20.73 -7.81 10.42
C THR A 145 21.19 -7.17 11.73
N ALA A 146 22.43 -7.47 12.11
CA ALA A 146 23.02 -7.13 13.41
C ALA A 146 23.25 -5.62 13.66
N TRP A 147 23.27 -4.80 12.61
CA TRP A 147 23.47 -3.34 12.68
C TRP A 147 22.21 -2.54 13.04
N LEU A 148 21.02 -3.14 12.96
CA LEU A 148 19.75 -2.48 13.26
C LEU A 148 19.22 -3.01 14.59
N PRO A 149 18.51 -2.20 15.38
CA PRO A 149 17.85 -2.70 16.58
C PRO A 149 16.82 -3.77 16.21
N ASP A 150 16.95 -4.93 16.86
CA ASP A 150 16.03 -6.05 16.68
C ASP A 150 14.57 -5.63 16.90
N PRO A 151 13.62 -6.22 16.15
CA PRO A 151 12.22 -6.13 16.49
C PRO A 151 11.99 -6.64 17.91
N ARG A 152 11.05 -6.02 18.62
CA ARG A 152 10.75 -6.43 20.00
C ARG A 152 10.08 -7.80 20.07
N ARG A 153 9.31 -8.18 19.06
CA ARG A 153 8.70 -9.51 18.98
C ARG A 153 9.57 -10.40 18.13
N ASP A 154 9.76 -11.61 18.61
CA ASP A 154 10.31 -12.70 17.84
C ASP A 154 9.15 -13.39 17.10
N LEU A 155 8.89 -12.96 15.86
CA LEU A 155 7.91 -13.64 15.01
C LEU A 155 8.61 -14.79 14.28
N PRO A 156 8.01 -15.99 14.23
CA PRO A 156 8.62 -17.12 13.55
C PRO A 156 8.70 -16.82 12.05
N ILE A 157 9.92 -16.62 11.56
CA ILE A 157 10.19 -16.47 10.13
C ILE A 157 10.41 -17.87 9.54
N PRO A 158 9.64 -18.31 8.53
CA PRO A 158 9.77 -19.64 7.97
C PRO A 158 11.20 -19.94 7.49
N SER A 159 11.81 -20.99 8.05
CA SER A 159 13.16 -21.43 7.71
C SER A 159 13.19 -22.54 6.65
N ASP A 160 12.03 -23.13 6.34
CA ASP A 160 11.88 -24.17 5.31
C ASP A 160 11.31 -23.60 4.00
N ARG A 161 11.40 -24.39 2.92
CA ARG A 161 10.97 -23.95 1.58
C ARG A 161 9.45 -23.85 1.46
N ARG A 162 8.70 -24.74 2.12
CA ARG A 162 7.23 -24.79 2.01
C ARG A 162 6.61 -23.65 2.80
N GLY A 163 7.09 -23.40 4.02
CA GLY A 163 6.65 -22.27 4.84
C GLY A 163 6.90 -20.92 4.17
N ALA A 164 8.08 -20.72 3.58
CA ALA A 164 8.38 -19.50 2.84
C ALA A 164 7.51 -19.34 1.58
N ALA A 165 7.27 -20.43 0.83
CA ALA A 165 6.38 -20.39 -0.33
C ALA A 165 4.93 -20.09 0.06
N ALA A 166 4.43 -20.69 1.15
CA ALA A 166 3.08 -20.43 1.64
C ALA A 166 2.91 -18.96 2.06
N LEU A 167 3.87 -18.40 2.80
CA LEU A 167 3.82 -16.99 3.21
C LEU A 167 3.94 -16.04 2.01
N ALA A 168 4.81 -16.36 1.04
CA ALA A 168 4.93 -15.62 -0.21
C ALA A 168 3.63 -15.60 -1.02
N VAL A 169 2.99 -16.75 -1.20
CA VAL A 169 1.69 -16.86 -1.89
C VAL A 169 0.62 -16.08 -1.12
N ALA A 170 0.57 -16.20 0.21
CA ALA A 170 -0.38 -15.44 1.02
C ALA A 170 -0.21 -13.93 0.85
N ALA A 171 1.03 -13.42 0.87
CA ALA A 171 1.32 -12.03 0.59
C ALA A 171 0.87 -11.62 -0.82
N GLY A 172 1.20 -12.44 -1.84
CA GLY A 172 0.73 -12.25 -3.20
C GLY A 172 -0.80 -12.20 -3.33
N VAL A 173 -1.52 -13.03 -2.58
CA VAL A 173 -2.99 -13.03 -2.54
C VAL A 173 -3.53 -11.74 -1.92
N VAL A 174 -2.96 -11.27 -0.80
CA VAL A 174 -3.37 -9.99 -0.20
C VAL A 174 -3.16 -8.83 -1.18
N HIS A 175 -2.02 -8.82 -1.86
CA HIS A 175 -1.67 -7.80 -2.84
C HIS A 175 -2.58 -7.80 -4.07
N VAL A 176 -2.90 -8.97 -4.62
CA VAL A 176 -3.78 -9.04 -5.79
C VAL A 176 -5.20 -8.63 -5.43
N LEU A 177 -5.70 -9.00 -4.24
CA LEU A 177 -7.03 -8.59 -3.78
C LEU A 177 -7.11 -7.07 -3.63
N ALA A 178 -6.07 -6.45 -3.06
CA ALA A 178 -5.97 -5.00 -2.98
C ALA A 178 -5.90 -4.34 -4.37
N SER A 179 -5.11 -4.89 -5.28
CA SER A 179 -4.94 -4.33 -6.63
C SER A 179 -6.22 -4.43 -7.46
N LEU A 180 -6.89 -5.59 -7.44
CA LEU A 180 -8.14 -5.82 -8.15
C LEU A 180 -9.32 -5.03 -7.54
N GLY A 181 -9.32 -4.85 -6.22
CA GLY A 181 -10.29 -3.99 -5.55
C GLY A 181 -10.20 -2.54 -6.03
N ILE A 182 -8.99 -2.03 -6.30
CA ILE A 182 -8.82 -0.72 -6.89
C ILE A 182 -9.31 -0.73 -8.33
N ALA A 183 -8.90 -1.71 -9.12
CA ALA A 183 -9.28 -1.80 -10.54
C ALA A 183 -10.81 -1.84 -10.73
N SER A 184 -11.55 -2.51 -9.84
CA SER A 184 -13.01 -2.60 -9.92
C SER A 184 -13.71 -1.27 -9.65
N GLN A 185 -13.16 -0.42 -8.78
CA GLN A 185 -13.70 0.93 -8.52
C GLN A 185 -13.64 1.83 -9.75
N TRP A 186 -12.74 1.55 -10.68
CA TRP A 186 -12.53 2.36 -11.89
C TRP A 186 -13.32 1.86 -13.10
N GLY A 187 -14.26 0.93 -12.90
CA GLY A 187 -15.13 0.46 -13.98
C GLY A 187 -14.36 -0.20 -15.12
N MET A 188 -13.13 -0.68 -14.87
CA MET A 188 -12.42 -1.51 -15.84
C MET A 188 -13.38 -2.65 -16.17
N THR A 189 -13.83 -2.70 -17.43
CA THR A 189 -14.72 -3.72 -17.98
C THR A 189 -13.96 -4.39 -19.11
N GLY A 190 -13.35 -5.52 -18.80
CA GLY A 190 -12.54 -6.31 -19.73
C GLY A 190 -13.09 -7.72 -19.92
N PRO A 191 -12.61 -8.44 -20.94
CA PRO A 191 -12.79 -9.88 -21.01
C PRO A 191 -12.29 -10.54 -19.71
N SER A 192 -13.00 -11.56 -19.22
CA SER A 192 -12.65 -12.28 -17.98
C SER A 192 -11.19 -12.75 -17.93
N GLY A 193 -10.62 -13.10 -19.09
CA GLY A 193 -9.22 -13.50 -19.25
C GLY A 193 -8.20 -12.44 -18.79
N VAL A 194 -8.52 -11.14 -18.91
CA VAL A 194 -7.63 -10.05 -18.46
C VAL A 194 -7.54 -10.03 -16.93
N TYR A 195 -8.65 -10.25 -16.22
CA TYR A 195 -8.63 -10.32 -14.75
C TYR A 195 -7.92 -11.56 -14.25
N VAL A 196 -8.09 -12.72 -14.91
CA VAL A 196 -7.36 -13.94 -14.55
C VAL A 196 -5.86 -13.74 -14.76
N TRP A 197 -5.46 -13.16 -15.90
CA TRP A 197 -4.08 -12.83 -16.20
C TRP A 197 -3.47 -11.86 -15.17
N GLY A 198 -4.16 -10.76 -14.91
CA GLY A 198 -3.77 -9.77 -13.91
C GLY A 198 -3.77 -10.35 -12.50
N ALA A 199 -4.66 -11.30 -12.19
CA ALA A 199 -4.71 -11.93 -10.89
C ALA A 199 -3.48 -12.81 -10.64
N VAL A 200 -3.17 -13.70 -11.60
CA VAL A 200 -1.98 -14.54 -11.54
C VAL A 200 -0.73 -13.67 -11.47
N GLY A 201 -0.65 -12.66 -12.33
CA GLY A 201 0.45 -11.70 -12.33
C GLY A 201 0.63 -10.97 -11.01
N GLY A 202 -0.45 -10.43 -10.46
CA GLY A 202 -0.46 -9.73 -9.18
C GLY A 202 0.01 -10.61 -8.02
N VAL A 203 -0.37 -11.89 -8.00
CA VAL A 203 0.18 -12.83 -7.00
C VAL A 203 1.69 -12.97 -7.17
N VAL A 204 2.17 -13.21 -8.39
CA VAL A 204 3.59 -13.47 -8.67
C VAL A 204 4.46 -12.25 -8.38
N VAL A 205 4.02 -11.04 -8.75
CA VAL A 205 4.76 -9.78 -8.58
C VAL A 205 5.21 -9.57 -7.14
N LEU A 206 4.41 -10.00 -6.16
CA LEU A 206 4.78 -9.90 -4.75
C LEU A 206 5.29 -11.21 -4.14
N ALA A 207 4.72 -12.35 -4.54
CA ALA A 207 5.14 -13.64 -3.99
C ALA A 207 6.63 -13.90 -4.27
N VAL A 208 7.13 -13.55 -5.46
CA VAL A 208 8.54 -13.75 -5.81
C VAL A 208 9.47 -12.93 -4.89
N PRO A 209 9.34 -11.60 -4.77
CA PRO A 209 10.14 -10.81 -3.82
C PRO A 209 10.04 -11.28 -2.36
N VAL A 210 8.86 -11.69 -1.89
CA VAL A 210 8.71 -12.21 -0.52
C VAL A 210 9.46 -13.53 -0.36
N TYR A 211 9.37 -14.43 -1.34
CA TYR A 211 10.12 -15.68 -1.32
C TYR A 211 11.63 -15.44 -1.32
N LEU A 212 12.09 -14.49 -2.14
CA LEU A 212 13.49 -14.10 -2.22
C LEU A 212 14.03 -13.52 -0.91
N LEU A 213 13.26 -12.63 -0.28
CA LEU A 213 13.55 -12.11 1.05
C LEU A 213 13.67 -13.26 2.07
N LEU A 214 12.67 -14.14 2.13
CA LEU A 214 12.60 -15.18 3.14
C LEU A 214 13.68 -16.26 2.98
N ARG A 215 13.98 -16.66 1.75
CA ARG A 215 14.84 -17.82 1.44
C ARG A 215 16.28 -17.48 1.11
N TYR A 216 16.52 -16.29 0.58
CA TYR A 216 17.82 -15.87 0.05
C TYR A 216 18.31 -14.56 0.67
N ASP A 217 17.61 -14.03 1.68
CA ASP A 217 17.97 -12.80 2.38
C ASP A 217 18.11 -11.59 1.45
N LEU A 218 17.40 -11.60 0.31
CA LEU A 218 17.40 -10.49 -0.64
C LEU A 218 16.39 -9.43 -0.21
N VAL A 219 16.89 -8.30 0.28
CA VAL A 219 16.12 -7.23 0.90
C VAL A 219 15.55 -6.26 -0.14
N LEU A 220 16.33 -5.93 -1.16
CA LEU A 220 16.01 -4.88 -2.13
C LEU A 220 14.84 -5.23 -3.06
N PRO A 221 14.66 -6.49 -3.53
CA PRO A 221 13.52 -6.86 -4.37
C PRO A 221 12.18 -6.62 -3.68
N MET A 222 12.10 -6.92 -2.37
CA MET A 222 10.88 -6.69 -1.60
C MET A 222 10.64 -5.19 -1.39
N ALA A 223 11.68 -4.42 -1.08
CA ALA A 223 11.55 -2.96 -0.98
C ALA A 223 11.06 -2.34 -2.31
N ALA A 224 11.63 -2.77 -3.44
CA ALA A 224 11.21 -2.34 -4.76
C ALA A 224 9.75 -2.71 -5.05
N ALA A 225 9.33 -3.94 -4.72
CA ALA A 225 7.95 -4.39 -4.90
C ALA A 225 6.96 -3.54 -4.08
N VAL A 226 7.28 -3.22 -2.83
CA VAL A 226 6.45 -2.34 -1.99
C VAL A 226 6.34 -0.93 -2.58
N VAL A 227 7.45 -0.35 -3.03
CA VAL A 227 7.46 0.98 -3.66
C VAL A 227 6.64 0.98 -4.95
N LEU A 228 6.81 -0.02 -5.81
CA LEU A 228 6.06 -0.15 -7.06
C LEU A 228 4.57 -0.33 -6.81
N PHE A 229 4.19 -1.10 -5.79
CA PHE A 229 2.79 -1.24 -5.38
C PHE A 229 2.22 0.09 -4.89
N VAL A 230 2.88 0.78 -3.96
CA VAL A 230 2.43 2.09 -3.44
C VAL A 230 2.31 3.10 -4.59
N ASN A 231 3.28 3.13 -5.50
CA ASN A 231 3.24 3.99 -6.68
C ASN A 231 2.10 3.63 -7.64
N SER A 232 1.82 2.34 -7.83
CA SER A 232 0.70 1.85 -8.65
C SER A 232 -0.65 2.29 -8.08
N VAL A 233 -0.84 2.15 -6.76
CA VAL A 233 -2.07 2.66 -6.10
C VAL A 233 -2.14 4.18 -6.25
N HIS A 234 -1.04 4.89 -6.01
CA HIS A 234 -0.99 6.34 -6.12
C HIS A 234 -1.30 6.83 -7.55
N SER A 235 -0.71 6.21 -8.58
CA SER A 235 -0.93 6.62 -9.96
C SER A 235 -2.38 6.43 -10.38
N GLN A 236 -2.94 5.27 -10.04
CA GLN A 236 -4.35 4.97 -10.30
C GLN A 236 -5.25 5.98 -9.61
N GLN A 237 -4.94 6.34 -8.37
CA GLN A 237 -5.77 7.26 -7.63
C GLN A 237 -5.62 8.70 -8.12
N TYR A 238 -4.43 9.19 -8.52
CA TYR A 238 -4.20 10.64 -8.69
C TYR A 238 -3.77 11.09 -10.08
N VAL A 239 -3.29 10.20 -10.94
CA VAL A 239 -2.70 10.57 -12.25
C VAL A 239 -3.61 10.22 -13.41
N GLY A 240 -4.37 9.12 -13.33
CA GLY A 240 -5.50 8.73 -14.19
C GLY A 240 -5.41 9.11 -15.67
N GLY A 241 -5.05 8.16 -16.54
CA GLY A 241 -5.09 8.33 -18.00
C GLY A 241 -4.71 7.06 -18.77
N PRO A 242 -4.74 7.04 -20.11
CA PRO A 242 -4.45 5.85 -20.93
C PRO A 242 -3.04 5.24 -20.75
N GLY A 243 -2.15 5.95 -20.03
CA GLY A 243 -0.80 5.50 -19.66
C GLY A 243 -0.62 5.22 -18.17
N ASP A 244 -1.72 5.02 -17.41
CA ASP A 244 -1.66 4.80 -15.97
C ASP A 244 -0.76 3.58 -15.63
N PRO A 245 0.27 3.76 -14.79
CA PRO A 245 1.10 2.67 -14.31
C PRO A 245 0.32 1.49 -13.73
N HIS A 246 -0.90 1.69 -13.21
CA HIS A 246 -1.71 0.60 -12.67
C HIS A 246 -2.36 -0.27 -13.76
N VAL A 247 -2.75 0.31 -14.90
CA VAL A 247 -3.17 -0.46 -16.08
C VAL A 247 -2.02 -1.36 -16.54
N LEU A 248 -0.80 -0.83 -16.58
CA LEU A 248 0.41 -1.62 -16.83
C LEU A 248 0.68 -2.62 -15.71
N TYR A 249 0.38 -2.29 -14.46
CA TYR A 249 0.57 -3.17 -13.31
C TYR A 249 -0.31 -4.42 -13.38
N VAL A 250 -1.51 -4.31 -13.96
CA VAL A 250 -2.44 -5.42 -14.18
C VAL A 250 -2.15 -6.14 -15.50
N GLY A 251 -2.00 -5.41 -16.61
CA GLY A 251 -1.84 -6.00 -17.94
C GLY A 251 -0.41 -6.45 -18.27
N ALA A 252 0.59 -5.71 -17.81
CA ALA A 252 2.02 -5.90 -18.07
C ALA A 252 2.82 -6.11 -16.77
N TRP A 253 2.23 -6.82 -15.80
CA TRP A 253 2.82 -7.13 -14.49
C TRP A 253 4.24 -7.72 -14.57
N PHE A 254 4.57 -8.40 -15.67
CA PHE A 254 5.90 -8.96 -15.93
C PHE A 254 7.00 -7.88 -16.01
N VAL A 255 6.68 -6.62 -16.34
CA VAL A 255 7.63 -5.49 -16.29
C VAL A 255 8.04 -5.22 -14.85
N PHE A 256 7.07 -5.16 -13.94
CA PHE A 256 7.30 -4.92 -12.52
C PHE A 256 8.04 -6.10 -11.86
N LEU A 257 7.69 -7.33 -12.24
CA LEU A 257 8.46 -8.51 -11.86
C LEU A 257 9.89 -8.47 -12.42
N GLY A 258 10.06 -8.05 -13.68
CA GLY A 258 11.36 -7.89 -14.31
C GLY A 258 12.27 -6.92 -13.54
N ILE A 259 11.71 -5.80 -13.08
CA ILE A 259 12.43 -4.83 -12.23
C ILE A 259 12.86 -5.48 -10.92
N THR A 260 11.97 -6.18 -10.21
CA THR A 260 12.34 -6.80 -8.93
C THR A 260 13.36 -7.92 -9.09
N LEU A 261 13.28 -8.71 -10.17
CA LEU A 261 14.27 -9.75 -10.51
C LEU A 261 15.63 -9.14 -10.92
N PHE A 262 15.63 -8.03 -11.63
CA PHE A 262 16.85 -7.30 -11.95
C PHE A 262 17.54 -6.80 -10.67
N VAL A 263 16.79 -6.17 -9.77
CA VAL A 263 17.27 -5.75 -8.45
C VAL A 263 17.80 -6.96 -7.64
N SER A 264 17.13 -8.10 -7.72
CA SER A 264 17.57 -9.36 -7.08
C SER A 264 18.94 -9.80 -7.57
N THR A 265 19.16 -9.70 -8.88
CA THR A 265 20.42 -10.10 -9.53
C THR A 265 21.55 -9.17 -9.10
N LEU A 266 21.29 -7.86 -9.00
CA LEU A 266 22.26 -6.88 -8.52
C LEU A 266 22.64 -7.13 -7.06
N GLU A 267 21.64 -7.27 -6.18
CA GLU A 267 21.87 -7.49 -4.74
C GLU A 267 22.65 -8.79 -4.51
N TYR A 268 22.23 -9.88 -5.15
CA TYR A 268 22.92 -11.17 -5.06
C TYR A 268 24.36 -11.10 -5.58
N GLY A 269 24.57 -10.44 -6.73
CA GLY A 269 25.88 -10.25 -7.33
C GLY A 269 26.85 -9.47 -6.43
N VAL A 270 26.38 -8.36 -5.84
CA VAL A 270 27.17 -7.53 -4.92
C VAL A 270 27.52 -8.31 -3.65
N GLY A 271 26.57 -9.02 -3.05
CA GLY A 271 26.82 -9.83 -1.86
C GLY A 271 27.89 -10.91 -2.09
N ARG A 272 27.88 -11.54 -3.27
CA ARG A 272 28.90 -12.53 -3.66
C ARG A 272 30.29 -11.93 -3.87
N LEU A 273 30.36 -10.72 -4.42
CA LEU A 273 31.63 -10.02 -4.62
C LEU A 273 32.25 -9.59 -3.28
N TRP A 274 31.42 -9.14 -2.34
CA TRP A 274 31.86 -8.69 -1.03
C TRP A 274 32.43 -9.84 -0.18
N THR A 275 31.72 -10.97 -0.14
CA THR A 275 32.17 -12.19 0.56
C THR A 275 33.48 -12.76 -0.01
N ARG A 276 33.68 -12.70 -1.33
CA ARG A 276 34.96 -13.09 -1.96
C ARG A 276 36.13 -12.19 -1.57
N ARG A 277 35.90 -10.88 -1.42
CA ARG A 277 36.94 -9.93 -1.01
C ARG A 277 37.32 -10.08 0.46
N SER A 278 36.37 -10.34 1.35
CA SER A 278 36.66 -10.53 2.78
C SER A 278 37.31 -11.86 3.10
N GLY A 279 36.95 -12.94 2.38
CA GLY A 279 37.57 -14.27 2.53
C GLY A 279 38.99 -14.41 1.98
N GLY A 280 39.48 -13.44 1.21
CA GLY A 280 40.86 -13.41 0.70
C GLY A 280 41.88 -12.75 1.64
N SER A 281 41.44 -12.16 2.76
CA SER A 281 42.31 -11.41 3.69
C SER A 281 42.82 -12.21 4.91
N SER A 282 42.36 -13.44 5.09
CA SER A 282 42.69 -14.27 6.27
C SER A 282 43.76 -15.35 6.01
N ALA A 283 44.54 -15.23 4.95
CA ALA A 283 45.58 -16.20 4.58
C ALA A 283 46.99 -15.59 4.57
N THR A 284 47.39 -14.91 5.64
CA THR A 284 48.81 -14.67 6.00
C THR A 284 48.93 -14.28 7.46
N THR A 285 49.17 -15.26 8.33
CA THR A 285 50.09 -15.24 9.49
C THR A 285 50.14 -16.62 10.10
#